data_AF-A0A2K3PIX8-F1
#
_entry.id   AF-A0A2K3PIX8-F1
#
_cell.length_a   1.000
_cell.length_b   1.000
_cell.length_c   1.000
_cell.angle_alpha   90.00
_cell.angle_beta   90.00
_cell.angle_gamma   90.00
#
_symmetry.space_group_name_H-M   'P 1'
#
loop_
_entity.id
_entity.type
_entity.pdbx_description
1 polymer ?
#
loop_
_entity_poly.entity_id
_entity_poly.type
_entity_poly.pdbx_seq_one_letter_code
_entity_poly.pdbx_strand_id
1 'polypeptide(L)'
;MVVKNTNQLEEATDSTYDREAEVKAFDDSKAGVKGLVESGVSKIPRIFHTGKLDITENSAGDESNLSVPTIDLKDIHNNPALCVEVIDKIRSACHEWGFFQVVNHGIPVTVLDEMIDGIRRFHEQDVDVRKEFYTRDLKKKVTYFSTGTLYSGQAANWRDTVTFAVAPDPFEPNEVPPICRDIMIQYSQKIRDLGFTIFELLSWALGLDSSYLKELNCAEGLSIMGHYYPPCPEPELTIGTTKHSDYSFMTLLLQDQLGGLQVLHDDKWVNVPPVHGALVLNIGDLLQLITND
;
A
#
# COMPACT_ATOMS: atom_id res chain seq x y z
N MET A 1 -21.56 -22.74 49.53
CA MET A 1 -20.31 -21.96 49.56
C MET A 1 -20.19 -21.31 48.20
N VAL A 2 -20.23 -19.98 48.18
CA VAL A 2 -20.24 -19.15 46.98
C VAL A 2 -18.85 -19.16 46.36
N VAL A 3 -18.76 -19.39 45.05
CA VAL A 3 -17.63 -18.87 44.26
C VAL A 3 -18.24 -18.19 43.03
N LYS A 4 -18.28 -16.86 43.10
CA LYS A 4 -18.55 -15.98 41.97
C LYS A 4 -17.37 -16.08 41.01
N ASN A 5 -17.62 -16.44 39.76
CA ASN A 5 -16.68 -16.21 38.67
C ASN A 5 -17.18 -14.98 37.91
N THR A 6 -16.74 -13.81 38.37
CA THR A 6 -16.94 -12.51 37.70
C THR A 6 -15.67 -12.23 36.92
N ASN A 7 -15.74 -12.29 35.59
CA ASN A 7 -14.95 -11.50 34.63
C ASN A 7 -15.45 -11.73 33.19
N GLN A 8 -16.77 -11.69 33.00
CA GLN A 8 -17.34 -11.22 31.74
C GLN A 8 -17.43 -9.70 31.88
N LEU A 9 -16.42 -8.99 31.37
CA LEU A 9 -16.59 -7.58 31.08
C LEU A 9 -17.50 -7.52 29.86
N GLU A 10 -18.75 -7.18 30.15
CA GLU A 10 -19.78 -6.77 29.21
C GLU A 10 -19.14 -5.87 28.13
N GLU A 11 -19.12 -6.34 26.88
CA GLU A 11 -19.25 -5.40 25.77
C GLU A 11 -20.57 -4.68 26.02
N ALA A 12 -20.49 -3.49 26.61
CA ALA A 12 -21.58 -2.56 26.57
C ALA A 12 -21.83 -2.26 25.09
N THR A 13 -22.75 -3.01 24.47
CA THR A 13 -23.43 -2.59 23.26
C THR A 13 -24.09 -1.27 23.61
N ASP A 14 -23.35 -0.18 23.38
CA ASP A 14 -23.83 1.18 23.55
C ASP A 14 -24.96 1.35 22.54
N SER A 15 -26.20 1.16 22.99
CA SER A 15 -27.42 1.14 22.17
C SER A 15 -27.72 2.49 21.50
N THR A 16 -26.79 3.43 21.57
CA THR A 16 -26.84 4.78 21.03
C THR A 16 -25.79 5.05 19.94
N TYR A 17 -24.87 4.10 19.67
CA TYR A 17 -23.87 4.29 18.63
C TYR A 17 -24.47 4.10 17.23
N ASP A 18 -24.57 5.21 16.49
CA ASP A 18 -24.97 5.23 15.09
C ASP A 18 -23.73 5.34 14.18
N ARG A 19 -23.22 4.19 13.75
CA ARG A 19 -22.06 4.12 12.85
C ARG A 19 -22.34 4.78 11.50
N GLU A 20 -23.55 4.65 10.97
CA GLU A 20 -23.90 5.20 9.65
C GLU A 20 -23.84 6.72 9.67
N ALA A 21 -24.37 7.33 10.74
CA ALA A 21 -24.28 8.78 10.94
C ALA A 21 -22.82 9.25 11.10
N GLU A 22 -21.98 8.53 11.86
CA GLU A 22 -20.57 8.88 12.06
C GLU A 22 -19.77 8.77 10.74
N VAL A 23 -19.96 7.69 9.98
CA VAL A 23 -19.36 7.52 8.64
C VAL A 23 -19.78 8.66 7.73
N LYS A 24 -21.09 8.96 7.67
CA LYS A 24 -21.61 9.99 6.79
C LYS A 24 -21.04 11.37 7.14
N ALA A 25 -21.01 11.72 8.43
CA ALA A 25 -20.45 12.99 8.88
C ALA A 25 -18.96 13.11 8.54
N PHE A 26 -18.20 12.03 8.71
CA PHE A 26 -16.79 11.99 8.33
C PHE A 26 -16.59 12.15 6.82
N ASP A 27 -17.36 11.43 6.00
CA ASP A 27 -17.26 11.49 4.53
C ASP A 27 -17.70 12.85 3.97
N ASP A 28 -18.80 13.41 4.51
CA ASP A 28 -19.32 14.74 4.14
C ASP A 28 -18.34 15.87 4.48
N SER A 29 -17.47 15.66 5.49
CA SER A 29 -16.43 16.63 5.84
C SER A 29 -15.42 16.80 4.71
N LYS A 30 -15.20 15.75 3.89
CA LYS A 30 -14.21 15.67 2.80
C LYS A 30 -12.78 16.02 3.23
N ALA A 31 -12.52 16.05 4.53
CA ALA A 31 -11.26 16.52 5.08
C ALA A 31 -10.24 15.38 5.24
N GLY A 32 -10.71 14.13 5.29
CA GLY A 32 -9.89 12.95 5.53
C GLY A 32 -9.44 12.83 6.98
N VAL A 33 -8.62 11.81 7.26
CA VAL A 33 -7.99 11.57 8.56
C VAL A 33 -7.06 12.71 8.93
N LYS A 34 -6.33 13.27 7.96
CA LYS A 34 -5.48 14.44 8.14
C LYS A 34 -6.27 15.65 8.66
N GLY A 35 -7.48 15.87 8.15
CA GLY A 35 -8.37 16.90 8.68
C GLY A 35 -8.80 16.67 10.14
N LEU A 36 -8.98 15.41 10.56
CA LEU A 36 -9.24 15.09 11.97
C LEU A 36 -8.03 15.44 12.84
N VAL A 37 -6.82 15.09 12.41
CA VAL A 37 -5.59 15.41 13.13
C VAL A 37 -5.38 16.92 13.24
N GLU A 38 -5.60 17.67 12.15
CA GLU A 38 -5.52 19.13 12.12
C GLU A 38 -6.56 19.80 13.05
N SER A 39 -7.68 19.14 13.33
CA SER A 39 -8.69 19.61 14.28
C SER A 39 -8.31 19.39 15.75
N GLY A 40 -7.18 18.73 16.03
CA GLY A 40 -6.69 18.48 17.38
C GLY A 40 -7.38 17.30 18.07
N VAL A 41 -7.78 16.28 17.31
CA VAL A 41 -8.42 15.09 17.85
C VAL A 41 -7.52 14.38 18.89
N SER A 42 -8.08 14.10 20.07
CA SER A 42 -7.40 13.36 21.14
C SER A 42 -7.93 11.94 21.34
N LYS A 43 -9.12 11.65 20.79
CA LYS A 43 -9.72 10.31 20.75
C LYS A 43 -10.24 10.04 19.35
N ILE A 44 -9.86 8.92 18.77
CA ILE A 44 -10.23 8.62 17.38
C ILE A 44 -11.72 8.23 17.30
N PRO A 45 -12.42 8.64 16.23
CA PRO A 45 -13.81 8.21 15.98
C PRO A 45 -13.96 6.68 15.99
N ARG A 46 -15.11 6.18 16.47
CA ARG A 46 -15.34 4.72 16.62
C ARG A 46 -15.33 3.99 15.27
N ILE A 47 -15.62 4.69 14.16
CA ILE A 47 -15.46 4.14 12.81
C ILE A 47 -14.04 3.60 12.53
N PHE A 48 -13.00 4.08 13.21
CA PHE A 48 -11.61 3.62 13.03
C PHE A 48 -11.21 2.49 13.98
N HIS A 49 -12.07 2.12 14.93
CA HIS A 49 -11.76 1.11 15.93
C HIS A 49 -11.76 -0.28 15.27
N THR A 50 -10.56 -0.80 15.01
CA THR A 50 -10.38 -2.22 14.76
C THR A 50 -10.52 -2.93 16.11
N GLY A 51 -11.35 -3.98 16.21
CA GLY A 51 -11.46 -4.77 17.45
C GLY A 51 -10.08 -5.18 17.99
N LYS A 52 -9.99 -5.58 19.27
CA LYS A 52 -8.71 -5.81 19.99
C LYS A 52 -7.61 -6.33 19.05
N LEU A 53 -6.73 -5.43 18.63
CA LEU A 53 -5.50 -5.81 17.95
C LEU A 53 -4.73 -6.62 18.97
N ASP A 54 -4.48 -7.90 18.71
CA ASP A 54 -3.57 -8.68 19.56
C ASP A 54 -2.18 -8.11 19.32
N ILE A 55 -1.79 -7.10 20.12
CA ILE A 55 -0.48 -6.45 20.08
C ILE A 55 0.65 -7.48 20.31
N THR A 56 0.32 -8.66 20.84
CA THR A 56 1.20 -9.83 20.94
C THR A 56 1.54 -10.46 19.59
N GLU A 57 0.70 -10.36 18.56
CA GLU A 57 1.08 -10.71 17.17
C GLU A 57 1.99 -9.65 16.54
N ASN A 58 1.86 -8.38 16.93
CA ASN A 58 2.74 -7.27 16.52
C ASN A 58 4.11 -7.29 17.22
N SER A 59 4.27 -8.13 18.24
CA SER A 59 5.50 -8.30 19.01
C SER A 59 6.14 -9.66 18.74
N ALA A 60 6.11 -10.13 17.50
CA ALA A 60 7.02 -11.20 17.08
C ALA A 60 8.44 -10.69 17.32
N GLY A 61 9.02 -11.16 18.43
CA GLY A 61 10.35 -10.80 18.88
C GLY A 61 11.40 -11.09 17.83
N ASP A 62 12.53 -10.45 18.07
CA ASP A 62 13.85 -10.46 17.41
C ASP A 62 14.48 -11.87 17.23
N GLU A 63 13.68 -12.95 17.19
CA GLU A 63 14.14 -14.35 17.28
C GLU A 63 13.82 -15.21 16.04
N SER A 64 13.28 -14.64 14.96
CA SER A 64 13.22 -15.32 13.67
C SER A 64 14.10 -14.62 12.65
N ASN A 65 15.08 -15.32 12.07
CA ASN A 65 15.87 -14.88 10.89
C ASN A 65 15.02 -14.70 9.62
N LEU A 66 13.70 -14.52 9.75
CA LEU A 66 12.75 -14.35 8.67
C LEU A 66 12.80 -12.89 8.21
N SER A 67 13.29 -12.68 7.00
CA SER A 67 13.33 -11.37 6.36
C SER A 67 12.90 -11.51 4.91
N VAL A 68 12.08 -10.57 4.44
CA VAL A 68 11.71 -10.47 3.03
C VAL A 68 12.99 -10.40 2.17
N PRO A 69 13.17 -11.28 1.19
CA PRO A 69 14.40 -11.37 0.40
C PRO A 69 14.64 -10.08 -0.37
N THR A 70 15.91 -9.71 -0.57
CA THR A 70 16.31 -8.55 -1.39
C THR A 70 17.01 -9.02 -2.65
N ILE A 71 16.58 -8.49 -3.79
CA ILE A 71 17.05 -8.85 -5.13
C ILE A 71 17.70 -7.64 -5.78
N ASP A 72 18.96 -7.81 -6.17
CA ASP A 72 19.76 -6.78 -6.85
C ASP A 72 19.61 -6.92 -8.37
N LEU A 73 19.06 -5.88 -9.02
CA LEU A 73 18.86 -5.83 -10.47
C LEU A 73 20.02 -5.18 -11.23
N LYS A 74 21.14 -4.91 -10.56
CA LYS A 74 22.31 -4.30 -11.20
C LYS A 74 22.83 -5.18 -12.34
N ASP A 75 23.05 -4.56 -13.50
CA ASP A 75 23.67 -5.18 -14.68
C ASP A 75 22.94 -6.41 -15.26
N ILE A 76 21.67 -6.65 -14.92
CA ILE A 76 20.89 -7.80 -15.43
C ILE A 76 20.82 -7.88 -16.96
N HIS A 77 20.86 -6.72 -17.64
CA HIS A 77 20.83 -6.67 -19.12
C HIS A 77 22.21 -6.86 -19.76
N ASN A 78 23.29 -6.71 -18.98
CA ASN A 78 24.67 -6.75 -19.48
C ASN A 78 25.41 -8.05 -19.09
N ASN A 79 24.86 -8.84 -18.17
CA ASN A 79 25.48 -10.05 -17.66
C ASN A 79 24.48 -11.23 -17.64
N PRO A 80 24.50 -12.11 -18.66
CA PRO A 80 23.58 -13.25 -18.74
C PRO A 80 23.67 -14.22 -17.56
N ALA A 81 24.85 -14.43 -16.99
CA ALA A 81 25.01 -15.34 -15.85
C ALA A 81 24.33 -14.79 -14.59
N LEU A 82 24.47 -13.47 -14.36
CA LEU A 82 23.79 -12.80 -13.25
C LEU A 82 22.27 -12.73 -13.49
N CYS A 83 21.83 -12.57 -14.72
CA CYS A 83 20.40 -12.63 -15.07
C CYS A 83 19.78 -13.96 -14.64
N VAL A 84 20.44 -15.10 -14.91
CA VAL A 84 19.97 -16.43 -14.47
C VAL A 84 19.85 -16.51 -12.95
N GLU A 85 20.87 -16.04 -12.22
CA GLU A 85 20.84 -16.02 -10.75
C GLU A 85 19.69 -15.15 -10.21
N VAL A 86 19.44 -13.99 -10.82
CA VAL A 86 18.32 -13.10 -10.46
C VAL A 86 16.98 -13.77 -10.72
N ILE A 87 16.82 -14.45 -11.86
CA ILE A 87 15.59 -15.20 -12.19
C ILE A 87 15.32 -16.29 -11.14
N ASP A 88 16.35 -17.02 -10.71
CA ASP A 88 16.21 -18.07 -9.69
C ASP A 88 15.83 -17.49 -8.33
N LYS A 89 16.39 -16.33 -7.95
CA LYS A 89 16.00 -15.61 -6.73
C LYS A 89 14.56 -15.11 -6.79
N ILE A 90 14.14 -14.55 -7.92
CA ILE A 90 12.75 -14.10 -8.13
C ILE A 90 11.81 -15.29 -8.01
N ARG A 91 12.11 -16.40 -8.68
CA ARG A 91 11.30 -17.63 -8.59
C ARG A 91 11.13 -18.08 -7.14
N SER A 92 12.23 -18.15 -6.39
CA SER A 92 12.21 -18.58 -4.99
C SER A 92 11.41 -17.61 -4.11
N ALA A 93 11.63 -16.30 -4.27
CA ALA A 93 10.90 -15.29 -3.52
C ALA A 93 9.39 -15.28 -3.81
N CYS A 94 9.00 -15.46 -5.07
CA CYS A 94 7.59 -15.58 -5.44
C CYS A 94 6.92 -16.79 -4.78
N HIS A 95 7.57 -17.96 -4.78
CA HIS A 95 7.00 -19.19 -4.20
C HIS A 95 7.00 -19.20 -2.67
N GLU A 96 8.09 -18.75 -2.05
CA GLU A 96 8.26 -18.87 -0.59
C GLU A 96 7.61 -17.70 0.16
N TRP A 97 7.65 -16.50 -0.43
CA TRP A 97 7.23 -15.27 0.25
C TRP A 97 6.05 -14.58 -0.40
N GLY A 98 5.93 -14.63 -1.73
CA GLY A 98 5.07 -13.72 -2.49
C GLY A 98 5.49 -12.24 -2.41
N PHE A 99 6.62 -11.95 -1.75
CA PHE A 99 7.17 -10.62 -1.50
C PHE A 99 8.70 -10.63 -1.68
N PHE A 100 9.26 -9.53 -2.19
CA PHE A 100 10.69 -9.26 -2.16
C PHE A 100 11.00 -7.78 -2.30
N GLN A 101 12.15 -7.34 -1.80
CA GLN A 101 12.68 -6.00 -2.08
C GLN A 101 13.52 -6.04 -3.36
N VAL A 102 13.46 -4.98 -4.17
CA VAL A 102 14.34 -4.78 -5.31
C VAL A 102 15.23 -3.56 -5.11
N VAL A 103 16.51 -3.69 -5.44
CA VAL A 103 17.51 -2.61 -5.41
C VAL A 103 18.22 -2.52 -6.76
N ASN A 104 18.87 -1.38 -7.02
CA ASN A 104 19.55 -1.09 -8.29
C ASN A 104 18.65 -1.30 -9.52
N HIS A 105 17.35 -1.06 -9.38
CA HIS A 105 16.32 -1.24 -10.40
C HIS A 105 16.28 -0.11 -11.46
N GLY A 106 17.29 0.77 -11.48
CA GLY A 106 17.46 1.78 -12.54
C GLY A 106 16.65 3.08 -12.38
N ILE A 107 15.73 3.19 -11.40
CA ILE A 107 15.07 4.47 -11.10
C ILE A 107 16.00 5.29 -10.19
N PRO A 108 16.33 6.55 -10.54
CA PRO A 108 17.18 7.38 -9.68
C PRO A 108 16.55 7.60 -8.32
N VAL A 109 17.34 7.44 -7.25
CA VAL A 109 16.90 7.65 -5.86
C VAL A 109 16.27 9.03 -5.67
N THR A 110 16.80 10.07 -6.32
CA THR A 110 16.23 11.42 -6.28
C THR A 110 14.79 11.50 -6.80
N VAL A 111 14.40 10.63 -7.75
CA VAL A 111 13.01 10.56 -8.23
C VAL A 111 12.12 9.89 -7.19
N LEU A 112 12.63 8.86 -6.50
CA LEU A 112 11.89 8.19 -5.42
C LEU A 112 11.66 9.16 -4.24
N ASP A 113 12.71 9.86 -3.81
CA ASP A 113 12.64 10.82 -2.71
C ASP A 113 11.68 11.98 -3.02
N GLU A 114 11.79 12.55 -4.22
CA GLU A 114 10.89 13.64 -4.66
C GLU A 114 9.45 13.15 -4.81
N MET A 115 9.22 11.87 -5.14
CA MET A 115 7.87 11.30 -5.21
C MET A 115 7.24 11.18 -3.82
N ILE A 116 7.99 10.69 -2.82
CA ILE A 116 7.55 10.69 -1.42
C ILE A 116 7.24 12.12 -0.96
N ASP A 117 8.14 13.08 -1.23
CA ASP A 117 7.92 14.48 -0.88
C ASP A 117 6.74 15.11 -1.64
N GLY A 118 6.54 14.75 -2.90
CA GLY A 118 5.40 15.19 -3.72
C GLY A 118 4.06 14.76 -3.13
N ILE A 119 3.92 13.49 -2.76
CA ILE A 119 2.71 12.99 -2.09
C ILE A 119 2.53 13.65 -0.72
N ARG A 120 3.60 13.79 0.08
CA ARG A 120 3.55 14.51 1.36
C ARG A 120 3.06 15.94 1.17
N ARG A 121 3.65 16.71 0.25
CA ARG A 121 3.25 18.10 -0.03
C ARG A 121 1.80 18.20 -0.43
N PHE A 122 1.26 17.27 -1.23
CA PHE A 122 -0.17 17.23 -1.55
C PHE A 122 -1.04 17.07 -0.30
N HIS A 123 -0.71 16.10 0.57
CA HIS A 123 -1.46 15.84 1.80
C HIS A 123 -1.27 16.92 2.87
N GLU A 124 -0.21 17.73 2.79
CA GLU A 124 0.05 18.84 3.72
C GLU A 124 -0.50 20.20 3.25
N GLN A 125 -1.14 20.26 2.08
CA GLN A 125 -1.86 21.47 1.64
C GLN A 125 -3.07 21.75 2.54
N ASP A 126 -3.55 23.00 2.47
CA ASP A 126 -4.81 23.40 3.11
C ASP A 126 -5.97 22.46 2.73
N VAL A 127 -6.81 22.17 3.72
CA VAL A 127 -7.93 21.23 3.58
C VAL A 127 -8.84 21.57 2.40
N ASP A 128 -9.05 22.86 2.11
CA ASP A 128 -9.93 23.29 1.03
C ASP A 128 -9.34 22.99 -0.36
N VAL A 129 -8.01 23.00 -0.49
CA VAL A 129 -7.33 22.58 -1.73
C VAL A 129 -7.43 21.06 -1.92
N ARG A 130 -7.23 20.27 -0.85
CA ARG A 130 -7.37 18.80 -0.92
C ARG A 130 -8.80 18.38 -1.26
N LYS A 131 -9.80 19.10 -0.73
CA LYS A 131 -11.23 18.86 -0.97
C LYS A 131 -11.65 18.96 -2.43
N GLU A 132 -10.94 19.73 -3.26
CA GLU A 132 -11.23 19.83 -4.70
C GLU A 132 -11.08 18.48 -5.41
N PHE A 133 -10.20 17.62 -4.89
CA PHE A 133 -9.96 16.26 -5.40
C PHE A 133 -10.82 15.21 -4.68
N TYR A 134 -11.56 15.58 -3.63
CA TYR A 134 -12.29 14.62 -2.83
C TYR A 134 -13.49 14.05 -3.58
N THR A 135 -13.45 12.76 -3.88
CA THR A 135 -14.53 12.07 -4.59
C THR A 135 -14.47 10.57 -4.36
N ARG A 136 -15.64 9.93 -4.45
CA ARG A 136 -15.79 8.47 -4.52
C ARG A 136 -16.18 7.99 -5.91
N ASP A 137 -16.22 8.89 -6.89
CA ASP A 137 -16.47 8.56 -8.29
C ASP A 137 -15.21 7.95 -8.93
N LEU A 138 -15.23 6.64 -9.14
CA LEU A 138 -14.13 5.87 -9.72
C LEU A 138 -13.89 6.18 -11.21
N LYS A 139 -14.75 6.97 -11.86
CA LYS A 139 -14.51 7.43 -13.24
C LYS A 139 -13.52 8.59 -13.32
N LYS A 140 -13.22 9.23 -12.19
CA LYS A 140 -12.23 10.31 -12.12
C LYS A 140 -10.81 9.73 -12.15
N LYS A 141 -9.94 10.34 -12.96
CA LYS A 141 -8.56 9.87 -13.14
C LYS A 141 -7.65 10.23 -11.97
N VAL A 142 -7.98 11.32 -11.26
CA VAL A 142 -7.32 11.72 -10.02
C VAL A 142 -8.37 11.87 -8.94
N THR A 143 -8.21 11.15 -7.82
CA THR A 143 -9.14 11.19 -6.70
C THR A 143 -8.42 11.27 -5.38
N TYR A 144 -9.03 11.92 -4.40
CA TYR A 144 -8.61 11.93 -3.01
C TYR A 144 -9.75 11.39 -2.13
N PHE A 145 -9.42 10.53 -1.20
CA PHE A 145 -10.36 9.98 -0.21
C PHE A 145 -9.60 9.42 0.99
N SER A 146 -10.29 9.16 2.09
CA SER A 146 -9.68 8.56 3.28
C SER A 146 -9.38 7.07 3.09
N THR A 147 -10.43 6.25 3.16
CA THR A 147 -10.37 4.81 2.93
C THR A 147 -11.42 4.34 1.92
N GLY A 148 -11.04 3.35 1.11
CA GLY A 148 -11.93 2.66 0.18
C GLY A 148 -12.96 1.77 0.89
N THR A 149 -12.68 1.33 2.12
CA THR A 149 -13.55 0.44 2.91
C THR A 149 -14.55 1.18 3.81
N LEU A 150 -14.69 2.50 3.68
CA LEU A 150 -15.44 3.32 4.65
C LEU A 150 -16.88 2.81 4.89
N TYR A 151 -17.56 2.41 3.81
CA TYR A 151 -18.96 1.97 3.84
C TYR A 151 -19.15 0.45 3.89
N SER A 152 -18.12 -0.35 3.59
CA SER A 152 -18.22 -1.80 3.47
C SER A 152 -17.43 -2.57 4.52
N GLY A 153 -16.44 -1.93 5.16
CA GLY A 153 -15.60 -2.53 6.18
C GLY A 153 -16.20 -2.38 7.59
N GLN A 154 -15.80 -3.28 8.49
CA GLN A 154 -16.13 -3.18 9.92
C GLN A 154 -15.53 -1.91 10.53
N ALA A 155 -14.26 -1.64 10.21
CA ALA A 155 -13.53 -0.44 10.60
C ALA A 155 -12.91 0.26 9.37
N ALA A 156 -12.86 1.57 9.41
CA ALA A 156 -12.12 2.42 8.49
C ALA A 156 -10.62 2.35 8.80
N ASN A 157 -9.79 2.58 7.78
CA ASN A 157 -8.34 2.67 7.96
C ASN A 157 -7.94 4.09 8.37
N TRP A 158 -6.95 4.21 9.27
CA TRP A 158 -6.36 5.48 9.67
C TRP A 158 -5.33 5.96 8.62
N ARG A 159 -5.85 6.34 7.44
CA ARG A 159 -5.05 6.88 6.33
C ARG A 159 -5.90 7.77 5.43
N ASP A 160 -5.20 8.59 4.66
CA ASP A 160 -5.73 9.22 3.46
C ASP A 160 -4.98 8.73 2.21
N THR A 161 -5.66 8.78 1.06
CA THR A 161 -5.16 8.26 -0.21
C THR A 161 -5.49 9.22 -1.34
N VAL A 162 -4.49 9.55 -2.14
CA VAL A 162 -4.69 10.12 -3.47
C VAL A 162 -4.38 9.06 -4.53
N THR A 163 -5.23 8.91 -5.54
CA THR A 163 -5.06 7.91 -6.61
C THR A 163 -4.87 8.59 -7.95
N PHE A 164 -4.06 7.97 -8.80
CA PHE A 164 -3.82 8.41 -10.16
C PHE A 164 -4.00 7.23 -11.13
N ALA A 165 -4.94 7.36 -12.07
CA ALA A 165 -5.11 6.42 -13.17
C ALA A 165 -4.12 6.78 -14.29
N VAL A 166 -3.09 5.96 -14.48
CA VAL A 166 -2.00 6.21 -15.44
C VAL A 166 -2.22 5.45 -16.74
N ALA A 167 -2.76 4.24 -16.68
CA ALA A 167 -3.04 3.42 -17.84
C ALA A 167 -4.25 2.51 -17.57
N PRO A 168 -5.06 2.17 -18.60
CA PRO A 168 -4.84 2.44 -20.03
C PRO A 168 -5.23 3.86 -20.49
N ASP A 169 -6.03 4.59 -19.70
CA ASP A 169 -6.48 5.94 -20.00
C ASP A 169 -5.78 6.95 -19.06
N PRO A 170 -4.63 7.53 -19.45
CA PRO A 170 -3.83 8.40 -18.59
C PRO A 170 -4.57 9.69 -18.23
N PHE A 171 -4.31 10.22 -17.03
CA PHE A 171 -4.68 11.59 -16.69
C PHE A 171 -4.02 12.60 -17.64
N GLU A 172 -4.70 13.73 -17.86
CA GLU A 172 -4.10 14.92 -18.44
C GLU A 172 -3.26 15.65 -17.37
N PRO A 173 -2.13 16.30 -17.73
CA PRO A 173 -1.28 16.97 -16.74
C PRO A 173 -2.03 17.96 -15.83
N ASN A 174 -3.03 18.67 -16.35
CA ASN A 174 -3.83 19.62 -15.58
C ASN A 174 -4.79 18.97 -14.57
N GLU A 175 -5.10 17.68 -14.69
CA GLU A 175 -5.88 16.91 -13.71
C GLU A 175 -5.03 16.55 -12.47
N VAL A 176 -3.71 16.54 -12.60
CA VAL A 176 -2.80 16.27 -11.49
C VAL A 176 -2.59 17.54 -10.64
N PRO A 177 -2.61 17.44 -9.30
CA PRO A 177 -2.38 18.57 -8.41
C PRO A 177 -1.05 19.28 -8.75
N PRO A 178 -1.05 20.61 -8.93
CA PRO A 178 0.15 21.34 -9.35
C PRO A 178 1.39 21.06 -8.49
N ILE A 179 1.19 20.86 -7.18
CA ILE A 179 2.28 20.70 -6.20
C ILE A 179 3.09 19.41 -6.39
N CYS A 180 2.51 18.38 -7.02
CA CYS A 180 3.16 17.08 -7.23
C CYS A 180 3.13 16.62 -8.70
N ARG A 181 2.70 17.50 -9.62
CA ARG A 181 2.44 17.16 -11.02
C ARG A 181 3.66 16.61 -11.74
N ASP A 182 4.74 17.39 -11.74
CA ASP A 182 5.91 17.10 -12.57
C ASP A 182 6.57 15.80 -12.11
N ILE A 183 6.69 15.61 -10.80
CA ILE A 183 7.23 14.36 -10.25
C ILE A 183 6.32 13.16 -10.48
N MET A 184 4.99 13.31 -10.36
CA MET A 184 4.06 12.21 -10.66
C MET A 184 4.16 11.76 -12.12
N ILE A 185 4.27 12.71 -13.07
CA ILE A 185 4.47 12.38 -14.48
C ILE A 185 5.80 11.65 -14.68
N GLN A 186 6.90 12.16 -14.12
CA GLN A 186 8.22 11.54 -14.23
C GLN A 186 8.26 10.15 -13.60
N TYR A 187 7.76 10.00 -12.37
CA TYR A 187 7.74 8.75 -11.64
C TYR A 187 6.85 7.71 -12.34
N SER A 188 5.68 8.12 -12.85
CA SER A 188 4.75 7.20 -13.54
C SER A 188 5.36 6.55 -14.78
N GLN A 189 6.20 7.28 -15.52
CA GLN A 189 6.96 6.73 -16.65
C GLN A 189 8.00 5.72 -16.16
N LYS A 190 8.79 6.09 -15.14
CA LYS A 190 9.86 5.24 -14.62
C LYS A 190 9.35 3.95 -13.99
N ILE A 191 8.27 4.03 -13.20
CA ILE A 191 7.70 2.85 -12.56
C ILE A 191 7.01 1.93 -13.57
N ARG A 192 6.46 2.48 -14.66
CA ARG A 192 5.91 1.70 -15.77
C ARG A 192 6.99 0.92 -16.50
N ASP A 193 8.11 1.56 -16.83
CA ASP A 193 9.25 0.91 -17.49
C ASP A 193 9.82 -0.22 -16.61
N LEU A 194 9.95 0.04 -15.31
CA LEU A 194 10.35 -0.99 -14.35
C LEU A 194 9.31 -2.13 -14.30
N GLY A 195 8.01 -1.80 -14.27
CA GLY A 195 6.93 -2.79 -14.30
C GLY A 195 7.04 -3.74 -15.48
N PHE A 196 7.31 -3.23 -16.68
CA PHE A 196 7.57 -4.08 -17.86
C PHE A 196 8.77 -5.00 -17.67
N THR A 197 9.88 -4.46 -17.15
CA THR A 197 11.10 -5.25 -16.87
C THR A 197 10.80 -6.39 -15.88
N ILE A 198 10.04 -6.11 -14.82
CA ILE A 198 9.67 -7.11 -13.84
C ILE A 198 8.75 -8.18 -14.46
N PHE A 199 7.78 -7.82 -15.30
CA PHE A 199 6.95 -8.81 -16.00
C PHE A 199 7.77 -9.73 -16.92
N GLU A 200 8.83 -9.21 -17.55
CA GLU A 200 9.77 -10.04 -18.33
C GLU A 200 10.51 -11.03 -17.42
N LEU A 201 11.03 -10.56 -16.28
CA LEU A 201 11.72 -11.41 -15.30
C LEU A 201 10.79 -12.47 -14.70
N LEU A 202 9.54 -12.12 -14.39
CA LEU A 202 8.52 -13.06 -13.90
C LEU A 202 8.19 -14.11 -14.97
N SER A 203 8.09 -13.72 -16.24
CA SER A 203 7.86 -14.67 -17.33
C SER A 203 9.00 -15.69 -17.45
N TRP A 204 10.25 -15.25 -17.35
CA TRP A 204 11.40 -16.15 -17.29
C TRP A 204 11.44 -17.00 -16.01
N ALA A 205 11.03 -16.46 -14.86
CA ALA A 205 10.91 -17.22 -13.62
C ALA A 205 9.91 -18.37 -13.76
N LEU A 206 8.83 -18.18 -14.53
CA LEU A 206 7.87 -19.22 -14.89
C LEU A 206 8.38 -20.21 -15.96
N GLY A 207 9.59 -20.01 -16.50
CA GLY A 207 10.13 -20.83 -17.59
C GLY A 207 9.50 -20.54 -18.95
N LEU A 208 8.90 -19.36 -19.11
CA LEU A 208 8.22 -18.91 -20.33
C LEU A 208 9.07 -17.90 -21.09
N ASP A 209 8.64 -17.54 -22.30
CA ASP A 209 9.26 -16.42 -23.04
C ASP A 209 9.08 -15.10 -22.28
N SER A 210 10.08 -14.21 -22.31
CA SER A 210 10.02 -12.89 -21.64
C SER A 210 8.77 -12.08 -21.96
N SER A 211 8.22 -12.25 -23.16
CA SER A 211 7.05 -11.51 -23.61
C SER A 211 5.71 -12.07 -23.10
N TYR A 212 5.70 -13.26 -22.50
CA TYR A 212 4.46 -14.01 -22.21
C TYR A 212 3.43 -13.20 -21.41
N LEU A 213 3.80 -12.69 -20.23
CA LEU A 213 2.86 -11.91 -19.39
C LEU A 213 2.44 -10.60 -20.05
N LYS A 214 3.30 -10.02 -20.89
CA LYS A 214 2.97 -8.82 -21.66
C LYS A 214 1.96 -9.12 -22.77
N GLU A 215 2.11 -10.25 -23.47
CA GLU A 215 1.17 -10.72 -24.51
C GLU A 215 -0.19 -11.12 -23.94
N LEU A 216 -0.24 -11.51 -22.66
CA LEU A 216 -1.47 -11.69 -21.89
C LEU A 216 -2.08 -10.38 -21.37
N ASN A 217 -1.51 -9.23 -21.74
CA ASN A 217 -1.95 -7.90 -21.32
C ASN A 217 -1.87 -7.64 -19.79
N CYS A 218 -1.06 -8.40 -19.05
CA CYS A 218 -0.89 -8.22 -17.60
C CYS A 218 -0.32 -6.85 -17.24
N ALA A 219 0.37 -6.19 -18.18
CA ALA A 219 1.06 -4.92 -18.00
C ALA A 219 0.32 -3.69 -18.56
N GLU A 220 -0.95 -3.83 -18.98
CA GLU A 220 -1.73 -2.73 -19.57
C GLU A 220 -2.24 -1.71 -18.55
N GLY A 221 -2.57 -2.18 -17.34
CA GLY A 221 -3.09 -1.34 -16.27
C GLY A 221 -1.99 -0.77 -15.39
N LEU A 222 -2.09 0.53 -15.07
CA LEU A 222 -1.24 1.16 -14.06
C LEU A 222 -2.06 2.17 -13.26
N SER A 223 -2.13 1.96 -11.95
CA SER A 223 -2.66 2.91 -10.98
C SER A 223 -1.60 3.18 -9.92
N ILE A 224 -1.47 4.44 -9.52
CA ILE A 224 -0.55 4.85 -8.45
C ILE A 224 -1.38 5.38 -7.29
N MET A 225 -1.07 4.91 -6.08
CA MET A 225 -1.72 5.36 -4.85
C MET A 225 -0.69 6.03 -3.94
N GLY A 226 -0.96 7.28 -3.57
CA GLY A 226 -0.20 8.05 -2.60
C GLY A 226 -0.86 8.00 -1.24
N HIS A 227 -0.48 7.00 -0.43
CA HIS A 227 -0.99 6.85 0.93
C HIS A 227 -0.29 7.80 1.91
N TYR A 228 -1.06 8.37 2.83
CA TYR A 228 -0.57 9.20 3.92
C TYR A 228 -1.17 8.72 5.23
N TYR A 229 -0.31 8.50 6.22
CA TYR A 229 -0.67 7.95 7.53
C TYR A 229 -0.38 9.00 8.61
N PRO A 230 -1.36 9.88 8.93
CA PRO A 230 -1.18 10.88 9.97
C PRO A 230 -0.89 10.25 11.34
N PRO A 231 -0.16 10.92 12.24
CA PRO A 231 0.00 10.45 13.62
C PRO A 231 -1.36 10.15 14.27
N CYS A 232 -1.48 8.99 14.91
CA CYS A 232 -2.69 8.56 15.60
C CYS A 232 -2.54 8.77 17.12
N PRO A 233 -3.52 9.39 17.81
CA PRO A 233 -3.47 9.54 19.27
C PRO A 233 -3.77 8.24 20.04
N GLU A 234 -4.43 7.26 19.40
CA GLU A 234 -4.79 5.96 19.97
C GLU A 234 -4.38 4.83 18.99
N PRO A 235 -3.08 4.66 18.68
CA PRO A 235 -2.59 3.74 17.65
C PRO A 235 -2.95 2.28 17.90
N GLU A 236 -3.15 1.89 19.16
CA GLU A 236 -3.57 0.55 19.58
C GLU A 236 -5.02 0.20 19.23
N LEU A 237 -5.83 1.19 18.82
CA LEU A 237 -7.23 1.01 18.47
C LEU A 237 -7.48 0.97 16.96
N THR A 238 -6.47 1.23 16.12
CA THR A 238 -6.67 1.36 14.68
C THR A 238 -5.50 0.81 13.88
N ILE A 239 -5.65 0.78 12.56
CA ILE A 239 -4.63 0.30 11.63
C ILE A 239 -4.55 1.19 10.39
N GLY A 240 -3.34 1.36 9.86
CA GLY A 240 -3.11 2.11 8.62
C GLY A 240 -3.73 1.42 7.41
N THR A 241 -3.65 0.09 7.33
CA THR A 241 -4.32 -0.72 6.30
C THR A 241 -4.72 -2.06 6.90
N THR A 242 -5.98 -2.47 6.71
CA THR A 242 -6.49 -3.77 7.18
C THR A 242 -5.82 -4.94 6.46
N LYS A 243 -5.76 -6.13 7.09
CA LYS A 243 -5.28 -7.36 6.44
C LYS A 243 -6.00 -7.58 5.10
N HIS A 244 -5.24 -7.77 4.03
CA HIS A 244 -5.73 -8.01 2.68
C HIS A 244 -4.66 -8.70 1.83
N SER A 245 -5.06 -9.19 0.66
CA SER A 245 -4.20 -9.44 -0.49
C SER A 245 -4.50 -8.41 -1.57
N ASP A 246 -3.55 -8.19 -2.47
CA ASP A 246 -3.73 -7.26 -3.60
C ASP A 246 -4.43 -7.97 -4.76
N TYR A 247 -5.48 -7.38 -5.30
CA TYR A 247 -6.18 -7.89 -6.48
C TYR A 247 -5.41 -7.67 -7.80
N SER A 248 -4.24 -7.04 -7.78
CA SER A 248 -3.44 -6.74 -8.97
C SER A 248 -2.71 -8.00 -9.48
N PHE A 249 -1.95 -7.87 -10.58
CA PHE A 249 -0.96 -8.89 -10.93
C PHE A 249 0.27 -8.80 -10.00
N MET A 250 0.74 -7.58 -9.78
CA MET A 250 1.79 -7.28 -8.82
C MET A 250 1.68 -5.83 -8.36
N THR A 251 2.31 -5.53 -7.24
CA THR A 251 2.43 -4.18 -6.69
C THR A 251 3.91 -3.84 -6.51
N LEU A 252 4.29 -2.61 -6.85
CA LEU A 252 5.59 -2.01 -6.55
C LEU A 252 5.37 -0.89 -5.53
N LEU A 253 5.77 -1.13 -4.29
CA LEU A 253 5.59 -0.23 -3.16
C LEU A 253 6.89 0.54 -2.88
N LEU A 254 6.77 1.87 -2.92
CA LEU A 254 7.79 2.79 -2.42
C LEU A 254 7.40 3.21 -1.00
N GLN A 255 8.29 2.98 -0.03
CA GLN A 255 8.09 3.38 1.37
C GLN A 255 8.88 4.64 1.72
N ASP A 256 8.39 5.38 2.70
CA ASP A 256 9.23 6.33 3.43
C ASP A 256 10.21 5.58 4.36
N GLN A 257 10.98 6.32 5.16
CA GLN A 257 11.95 5.72 6.08
C GLN A 257 11.38 5.42 7.47
N LEU A 258 10.08 5.63 7.70
CA LEU A 258 9.39 5.22 8.94
C LEU A 258 8.92 3.77 8.86
N GLY A 259 8.52 3.31 7.66
CA GLY A 259 8.10 1.94 7.42
C GLY A 259 6.67 1.67 7.89
N GLY A 260 6.45 0.54 8.57
CA GLY A 260 5.13 0.11 9.04
C GLY A 260 4.43 -0.93 8.16
N LEU A 261 5.10 -1.39 7.08
CA LEU A 261 4.64 -2.56 6.34
C LEU A 261 4.91 -3.83 7.16
N GLN A 262 3.89 -4.67 7.25
CA GLN A 262 3.98 -6.02 7.79
C GLN A 262 3.41 -6.99 6.76
N VAL A 263 4.07 -8.14 6.61
CA VAL A 263 3.63 -9.22 5.72
C VAL A 263 3.34 -10.47 6.55
N LEU A 264 2.31 -11.22 6.21
CA LEU A 264 1.99 -12.47 6.88
C LEU A 264 2.75 -13.61 6.21
N HIS A 265 3.66 -14.25 6.92
CA HIS A 265 4.46 -15.39 6.44
C HIS A 265 4.51 -16.47 7.53
N ASP A 266 4.18 -17.71 7.19
CA ASP A 266 4.06 -18.83 8.14
C ASP A 266 3.21 -18.49 9.38
N ASP A 267 2.03 -17.91 9.16
CA ASP A 267 1.08 -17.45 10.20
C ASP A 267 1.66 -16.42 11.18
N LYS A 268 2.73 -15.73 10.80
CA LYS A 268 3.37 -14.67 11.60
C LYS A 268 3.49 -13.38 10.82
N TRP A 269 3.21 -12.26 11.48
CA TRP A 269 3.48 -10.95 10.92
C TRP A 269 4.97 -10.63 11.00
N VAL A 270 5.57 -10.38 9.84
CA VAL A 270 6.98 -10.02 9.68
C VAL A 270 7.05 -8.56 9.26
N ASN A 271 7.78 -7.74 10.02
CA ASN A 271 8.05 -6.36 9.64
C ASN A 271 8.93 -6.32 8.39
N VAL A 272 8.66 -5.38 7.48
CA VAL A 272 9.51 -5.10 6.32
C VAL A 272 10.19 -3.75 6.53
N PRO A 273 11.45 -3.73 7.03
CA PRO A 273 12.17 -2.49 7.24
C PRO A 273 12.41 -1.78 5.92
N PRO A 274 12.15 -0.47 5.81
CA PRO A 274 12.39 0.26 4.59
C PRO A 274 13.90 0.33 4.30
N VAL A 275 14.27 0.02 3.05
CA VAL A 275 15.62 0.22 2.53
C VAL A 275 15.61 1.43 1.61
N HIS A 276 16.45 2.42 1.89
CA HIS A 276 16.52 3.64 1.08
C HIS A 276 16.87 3.33 -0.37
N GLY A 277 16.02 3.78 -1.30
CA GLY A 277 16.17 3.51 -2.72
C GLY A 277 15.73 2.12 -3.18
N ALA A 278 15.11 1.33 -2.30
CA ALA A 278 14.49 0.05 -2.67
C ALA A 278 12.98 0.21 -2.93
N LEU A 279 12.42 -0.74 -3.66
CA LEU A 279 10.98 -0.94 -3.79
C LEU A 279 10.62 -2.32 -3.26
N VAL A 280 9.51 -2.45 -2.56
CA VAL A 280 8.93 -3.75 -2.20
C VAL A 280 8.04 -4.19 -3.35
N LEU A 281 8.29 -5.38 -3.88
CA LEU A 281 7.39 -6.05 -4.80
C LEU A 281 6.56 -7.09 -4.05
N ASN A 282 5.28 -7.19 -4.39
CA ASN A 282 4.46 -8.34 -4.02
C ASN A 282 3.59 -8.83 -5.17
N ILE A 283 3.30 -10.13 -5.13
CA ILE A 283 2.41 -10.83 -6.04
C ILE A 283 0.97 -10.58 -5.62
N GLY A 284 0.09 -10.32 -6.59
CA GLY A 284 -1.33 -10.18 -6.36
C GLY A 284 -2.14 -11.36 -6.87
N ASP A 285 -3.40 -11.43 -6.46
CA ASP A 285 -4.34 -12.54 -6.68
C ASP A 285 -4.47 -12.90 -8.17
N LEU A 286 -4.42 -11.93 -9.09
CA LEU A 286 -4.53 -12.19 -10.53
C LEU A 286 -3.32 -12.94 -11.07
N LEU A 287 -2.11 -12.62 -10.58
CA LEU A 287 -0.91 -13.33 -11.01
C LEU A 287 -0.86 -14.73 -10.40
N GLN A 288 -1.27 -14.87 -9.13
CA GLN A 288 -1.43 -16.19 -8.51
C GLN A 288 -2.40 -17.08 -9.31
N LEU A 289 -3.55 -16.53 -9.71
CA LEU A 289 -4.55 -17.25 -10.50
C LEU A 289 -3.99 -17.76 -11.84
N ILE A 290 -3.28 -16.93 -12.61
CA ILE A 290 -2.78 -17.33 -13.94
C ILE A 290 -1.54 -18.21 -13.87
N THR A 291 -0.86 -18.26 -12.73
CA THR A 291 0.30 -19.13 -12.51
C THR A 291 -0.08 -20.51 -11.94
N ASN A 292 -1.38 -20.72 -11.66
CA ASN A 292 -1.95 -22.00 -11.22
C ASN A 292 -1.28 -22.53 -9.94
N ASP A 293 -1.15 -21.66 -8.96
CA ASP A 293 -0.83 -22.01 -7.57
C ASP A 293 -2.09 -22.48 -6.81
#